data_AF-A0A7V2JPP2-F1
#
_entry.id   AF-A0A7V2JPP2-F1
#
_cell.length_a   1.000
_cell.length_b   1.000
_cell.length_c   1.000
_cell.angle_alpha   90.00
_cell.angle_beta   90.00
_cell.angle_gamma   90.00
#
_symmetry.space_group_name_H-M   'P 1'
#
loop_
_entity.id
_entity.type
_entity.pdbx_description
1 polymer ?
#
loop_
_entity_poly.entity_id
_entity_poly.type
_entity_poly.pdbx_seq_one_letter_code
_entity_poly.pdbx_strand_id
1 'polypeptide(L)'
;EHSNDFLRNIYNVQEEKIVRIHHGIPDVPLANSEVYKSKFGVNGKQVILTFGLLSPGKGIDTVIDALPEIVKTHPDVIYMVVGATHPHLKAEQGEDYRLGLHLRAKKLGVADHVVFHDHFVAEENLLEFIGAADIYVTPYLNEAQIVSGTLAYALGMGKAVVSTPYWYARELLADGRGKLFPFRDHGQLSREINNLLSHPDELRAIQLKAYNYGRKMVWSEVGQRYLDTFAEAKRQRLRKSVPLPRPKTLGLRQQVLPEIKLDHLRRMTDGTGILQHSRFTVPDRTHGYCVDDNARALIVAVKAQNLHPRDDSLNELASVYLSFLDHAFNNETRRFRNFMSYERTWLEETGSEDSHGRAIWGLGTAAALGKNEGQVNLATDLFKRSLGAVEHFTYPRAIAFAIIGIHAYLCRHSDDSQVDKMCKILSDRLIGWFRASASEDWPWCEETLSYDNARLPQALLLSGQRFSDSEMLETGLRALSWLSKIQTDKAGDHFAAIGNDGWYKKSGKKAQFDQQPVEAAAMVDACIEAFCTTRDEEWLTNTYRCFNWYLGENDLRVPLYDHSTGGCRDGLEAGGVNENQGAESSLSWIMALLAVYNYRGLCGIMLEEEQPQPEVHEA
;
A
#
# COMPACT_ATOMS: atom_id res chain seq x y z
N GLU A 1 21.16 -3.65 19.52
CA GLU A 1 20.93 -2.87 20.75
C GLU A 1 20.12 -1.64 20.41
N HIS A 2 20.52 -0.88 19.39
CA HIS A 2 19.78 0.26 18.86
C HIS A 2 18.31 -0.08 18.50
N SER A 3 18.02 -1.28 17.95
CA SER A 3 16.64 -1.70 17.68
C SER A 3 15.79 -1.79 18.95
N ASN A 4 16.35 -2.30 20.05
CA ASN A 4 15.65 -2.39 21.33
C ASN A 4 15.45 -0.98 21.90
N ASP A 5 16.42 -0.09 21.74
CA ASP A 5 16.29 1.31 22.16
C ASP A 5 15.18 2.03 21.39
N PHE A 6 15.02 1.78 20.09
CA PHE A 6 13.88 2.32 19.33
C PHE A 6 12.56 1.76 19.80
N LEU A 7 12.45 0.44 20.01
CA LEU A 7 11.24 -0.17 20.55
C LEU A 7 10.83 0.46 21.89
N ARG A 8 11.81 0.77 22.76
CA ARG A 8 11.54 1.42 24.05
C ARG A 8 11.24 2.90 23.94
N ASN A 9 12.10 3.66 23.28
CA ASN A 9 12.10 5.12 23.37
C ASN A 9 11.20 5.79 22.33
N ILE A 10 10.95 5.13 21.19
CA ILE A 10 10.10 5.66 20.11
C ILE A 10 8.71 5.01 20.19
N TYR A 11 8.66 3.69 20.40
CA TYR A 11 7.41 2.93 20.37
C TYR A 11 6.85 2.58 21.76
N ASN A 12 7.53 2.99 22.85
CA ASN A 12 7.10 2.76 24.24
C ASN A 12 6.79 1.29 24.57
N VAL A 13 7.49 0.35 23.93
CA VAL A 13 7.35 -1.09 24.19
C VAL A 13 8.04 -1.44 25.51
N GLN A 14 7.31 -2.10 26.41
CA GLN A 14 7.84 -2.58 27.70
C GLN A 14 8.99 -3.58 27.50
N GLU A 15 10.06 -3.48 28.29
CA GLU A 15 11.28 -4.31 28.17
C GLU A 15 10.94 -5.81 28.20
N GLU A 16 9.99 -6.22 29.03
CA GLU A 16 9.61 -7.63 29.21
C GLU A 16 8.93 -8.23 27.97
N LYS A 17 8.48 -7.38 27.03
CA LYS A 17 7.91 -7.79 25.75
C LYS A 17 8.96 -7.88 24.63
N ILE A 18 10.19 -7.42 24.87
CA ILE A 18 11.23 -7.36 23.85
C ILE A 18 12.14 -8.57 23.98
N VAL A 19 12.16 -9.42 22.96
CA VAL A 19 13.13 -10.52 22.85
C VAL A 19 14.05 -10.28 21.67
N ARG A 20 15.35 -10.10 21.94
CA ARG A 20 16.37 -10.00 20.89
C ARG A 20 16.69 -11.39 20.34
N ILE A 21 16.53 -11.57 19.03
CA ILE A 21 16.92 -12.77 18.30
C ILE A 21 17.93 -12.34 17.21
N HIS A 22 19.04 -13.07 17.09
CA HIS A 22 20.06 -12.77 16.08
C HIS A 22 19.58 -13.11 14.67
N HIS A 23 20.18 -12.47 13.66
CA HIS A 23 19.99 -12.87 12.27
C HIS A 23 20.51 -14.30 12.06
N GLY A 24 19.67 -15.18 11.52
CA GLY A 24 20.04 -16.57 11.22
C GLY A 24 21.15 -16.68 10.18
N ILE A 25 22.12 -17.56 10.42
CA ILE A 25 23.19 -17.90 9.49
C ILE A 25 23.29 -19.43 9.29
N PRO A 26 23.86 -19.90 8.18
CA PRO A 26 24.17 -21.31 7.97
C PRO A 26 25.21 -21.82 8.97
N ASP A 27 25.12 -23.10 9.32
CA ASP A 27 26.08 -23.77 10.19
C ASP A 27 27.23 -24.34 9.34
N VAL A 28 28.31 -23.59 9.22
CA VAL A 28 29.50 -23.95 8.42
C VAL A 28 30.71 -24.10 9.35
N PRO A 29 31.53 -25.16 9.22
CA PRO A 29 32.74 -25.30 10.01
C PRO A 29 33.78 -24.23 9.66
N LEU A 30 34.55 -23.79 10.66
CA LEU A 30 35.71 -22.93 10.43
C LEU A 30 36.74 -23.70 9.58
N ALA A 31 36.96 -23.22 8.35
CA ALA A 31 37.85 -23.83 7.39
C ALA A 31 38.87 -22.81 6.86
N ASN A 32 40.02 -23.31 6.43
CA ASN A 32 41.04 -22.48 5.79
C ASN A 32 40.54 -21.99 4.42
N SER A 33 40.67 -20.69 4.15
CA SER A 33 40.23 -20.07 2.90
C SER A 33 40.86 -20.70 1.65
N GLU A 34 42.09 -21.22 1.73
CA GLU A 34 42.77 -21.89 0.60
C GLU A 34 41.96 -23.07 0.01
N VAL A 35 41.14 -23.74 0.82
CA VAL A 35 40.28 -24.84 0.34
C VAL A 35 39.31 -24.36 -0.74
N TYR A 36 38.82 -23.13 -0.61
CA TYR A 36 37.83 -22.54 -1.52
C TYR A 36 38.46 -21.77 -2.67
N LYS A 37 39.66 -21.20 -2.50
CA LYS A 37 40.33 -20.37 -3.52
C LYS A 37 40.58 -21.12 -4.83
N SER A 38 40.76 -22.44 -4.77
CA SER A 38 40.94 -23.28 -5.95
C SER A 38 39.76 -23.26 -6.92
N LYS A 39 38.54 -23.10 -6.41
CA LYS A 39 37.30 -23.05 -7.22
C LYS A 39 37.18 -21.78 -8.05
N PHE A 40 37.87 -20.71 -7.64
CA PHE A 40 37.76 -19.40 -8.25
C PHE A 40 39.08 -18.94 -8.93
N GLY A 41 40.07 -19.83 -9.04
CA GLY A 41 41.34 -19.53 -9.71
C GLY A 41 42.21 -18.51 -8.97
N VAL A 42 42.02 -18.35 -7.66
CA VAL A 42 42.74 -17.36 -6.83
C VAL A 42 43.64 -18.01 -5.77
N ASN A 43 44.17 -19.19 -6.07
CA ASN A 43 45.12 -19.90 -5.20
C ASN A 43 46.34 -19.03 -4.89
N GLY A 44 46.73 -18.97 -3.61
CA GLY A 44 47.86 -18.16 -3.16
C GLY A 44 47.64 -16.63 -3.24
N LYS A 45 46.47 -16.16 -3.66
CA LYS A 45 46.10 -14.74 -3.65
C LYS A 45 45.44 -14.36 -2.32
N GLN A 46 45.53 -13.10 -1.94
CA GLN A 46 44.81 -12.54 -0.80
C GLN A 46 43.47 -11.99 -1.28
N VAL A 47 42.36 -12.56 -0.82
CA VAL A 47 41.02 -12.27 -1.36
C VAL A 47 40.27 -11.31 -0.44
N ILE A 48 39.93 -10.14 -0.99
CA ILE A 48 39.00 -9.18 -0.39
C ILE A 48 37.63 -9.41 -1.03
N LEU A 49 36.57 -9.47 -0.23
CA LEU A 49 35.22 -9.74 -0.73
C LEU A 49 34.22 -8.64 -0.33
N THR A 50 33.37 -8.27 -1.28
CA THR A 50 32.06 -7.67 -1.03
C THR A 50 31.02 -8.46 -1.80
N PHE A 51 29.88 -8.77 -1.17
CA PHE A 51 28.79 -9.47 -1.84
C PHE A 51 27.42 -8.92 -1.46
N GLY A 52 26.43 -9.23 -2.30
CA GLY A 52 25.04 -8.78 -2.19
C GLY A 52 24.61 -7.95 -3.39
N LEU A 53 23.40 -7.38 -3.35
CA LEU A 53 22.91 -6.54 -4.44
C LEU A 53 23.74 -5.24 -4.53
N LEU A 54 24.28 -4.95 -5.73
CA LEU A 54 25.07 -3.75 -5.98
C LEU A 54 24.16 -2.52 -5.98
N SER A 55 24.58 -1.48 -5.27
CA SER A 55 23.98 -0.15 -5.30
C SER A 55 25.00 0.90 -4.81
N PRO A 56 24.84 2.20 -5.13
CA PRO A 56 25.71 3.26 -4.66
C PRO A 56 25.90 3.28 -3.13
N GLY A 57 24.84 2.93 -2.38
CA GLY A 57 24.89 2.87 -0.92
C GLY A 57 25.83 1.79 -0.35
N LYS A 58 26.26 0.81 -1.17
CA LYS A 58 27.20 -0.24 -0.77
C LYS A 58 28.65 0.23 -0.69
N GLY A 59 28.99 1.38 -1.28
CA GLY A 59 30.31 2.01 -1.19
C GLY A 59 31.46 1.26 -1.88
N ILE A 60 31.18 0.45 -2.90
CA ILE A 60 32.19 -0.35 -3.61
C ILE A 60 33.27 0.55 -4.23
N ASP A 61 32.89 1.75 -4.66
CA ASP A 61 33.79 2.81 -5.12
C ASP A 61 34.89 3.15 -4.09
N THR A 62 34.56 3.17 -2.79
CA THR A 62 35.53 3.44 -1.71
C THR A 62 36.57 2.32 -1.60
N VAL A 63 36.20 1.06 -1.87
CA VAL A 63 37.17 -0.05 -1.90
C VAL A 63 38.07 0.06 -3.12
N ILE A 64 37.50 0.36 -4.29
CA ILE A 64 38.27 0.54 -5.54
C ILE A 64 39.28 1.69 -5.39
N ASP A 65 38.92 2.78 -4.72
CA ASP A 65 39.82 3.89 -4.42
C ASP A 65 40.94 3.53 -3.42
N ALA A 66 40.74 2.52 -2.58
CA ALA A 66 41.74 2.05 -1.62
C ALA A 66 42.76 1.09 -2.27
N LEU A 67 42.39 0.41 -3.36
CA LEU A 67 43.21 -0.63 -3.99
C LEU A 67 44.60 -0.19 -4.43
N PRO A 68 44.85 1.02 -4.98
CA PRO A 68 46.21 1.41 -5.40
C PRO A 68 47.25 1.31 -4.27
N GLU A 69 46.91 1.76 -3.06
CA GLU A 69 47.81 1.68 -1.89
C GLU A 69 47.89 0.26 -1.31
N ILE A 70 46.83 -0.54 -1.47
CA ILE A 70 46.83 -1.94 -1.04
C ILE A 70 47.75 -2.77 -1.94
N VAL A 71 47.53 -2.71 -3.26
CA VAL A 71 48.29 -3.45 -4.27
C VAL A 71 49.78 -3.10 -4.25
N LYS A 72 50.12 -1.84 -3.96
CA LYS A 72 51.51 -1.40 -3.81
C LYS A 72 52.28 -2.17 -2.74
N THR A 73 51.60 -2.60 -1.68
CA THR A 73 52.19 -3.35 -0.55
C THR A 73 51.96 -4.86 -0.71
N HIS A 74 50.79 -5.24 -1.22
CA HIS A 74 50.34 -6.63 -1.38
C HIS A 74 49.93 -6.87 -2.85
N PRO A 75 50.87 -7.13 -3.76
CA PRO A 75 50.60 -7.26 -5.20
C PRO A 75 49.79 -8.52 -5.56
N ASP A 76 49.59 -9.43 -4.62
CA ASP A 76 48.81 -10.65 -4.81
C ASP A 76 47.34 -10.52 -4.34
N VAL A 77 46.88 -9.30 -4.06
CA VAL A 77 45.49 -9.05 -3.65
C VAL A 77 44.53 -9.12 -4.85
N ILE A 78 43.38 -9.76 -4.63
CA ILE A 78 42.23 -9.73 -5.53
C ILE A 78 40.99 -9.26 -4.76
N TYR A 79 40.30 -8.26 -5.30
CA TYR A 79 39.01 -7.81 -4.81
C TYR A 79 37.87 -8.42 -5.63
N MET A 80 37.05 -9.24 -4.98
CA MET A 80 35.87 -9.86 -5.57
C MET A 80 34.61 -9.08 -5.19
N VAL A 81 33.84 -8.70 -6.20
CA VAL A 81 32.51 -8.11 -6.07
C VAL A 81 31.48 -9.12 -6.58
N VAL A 82 30.71 -9.72 -5.67
CA VAL A 82 29.80 -10.83 -5.99
C VAL A 82 28.34 -10.40 -5.84
N GLY A 83 27.61 -10.34 -6.96
CA GLY A 83 26.17 -10.10 -6.96
C GLY A 83 25.66 -9.35 -8.19
N ALA A 84 24.34 -9.38 -8.35
CA ALA A 84 23.65 -8.61 -9.37
C ALA A 84 23.41 -7.15 -8.91
N THR A 85 23.32 -6.23 -9.86
CA THR A 85 22.78 -4.89 -9.62
C THR A 85 21.37 -4.98 -9.04
N HIS A 86 21.07 -4.15 -8.03
CA HIS A 86 19.78 -4.15 -7.37
C HIS A 86 18.63 -4.04 -8.41
N PRO A 87 17.58 -4.89 -8.37
CA PRO A 87 16.55 -4.92 -9.42
C PRO A 87 15.90 -3.56 -9.72
N HIS A 88 15.56 -2.77 -8.69
CA HIS A 88 15.03 -1.41 -8.87
C HIS A 88 16.03 -0.48 -9.57
N LEU A 89 17.31 -0.50 -9.17
CA LEU A 89 18.34 0.31 -9.79
C LEU A 89 18.58 -0.10 -11.25
N LYS A 90 18.54 -1.41 -11.52
CA LYS A 90 18.67 -1.95 -12.86
C LYS A 90 17.50 -1.59 -13.77
N ALA A 91 16.29 -1.53 -13.22
CA ALA A 91 15.11 -1.10 -13.95
C ALA A 91 15.15 0.40 -14.29
N GLU A 92 15.62 1.24 -13.36
CA GLU A 92 15.66 2.70 -13.55
C GLU A 92 16.87 3.18 -14.38
N GLN A 93 18.05 2.61 -14.15
CA GLN A 93 19.34 3.13 -14.61
C GLN A 93 20.20 2.08 -15.33
N GLY A 94 19.66 0.88 -15.60
CA GLY A 94 20.42 -0.19 -16.24
C GLY A 94 21.65 -0.62 -15.43
N GLU A 95 22.83 -0.60 -16.06
CA GLU A 95 24.09 -1.07 -15.45
C GLU A 95 25.09 0.06 -15.20
N ASP A 96 24.63 1.31 -15.21
CA ASP A 96 25.47 2.52 -15.16
C ASP A 96 26.41 2.54 -13.95
N TYR A 97 25.92 2.18 -12.76
CA TYR A 97 26.75 2.13 -11.56
C TYR A 97 27.89 1.12 -11.69
N ARG A 98 27.60 -0.11 -12.15
CA ARG A 98 28.63 -1.15 -12.33
C ARG A 98 29.65 -0.75 -13.39
N LEU A 99 29.19 -0.24 -14.54
CA LEU A 99 30.06 0.24 -15.60
C LEU A 99 30.96 1.39 -15.09
N GLY A 100 30.41 2.28 -14.26
CA GLY A 100 31.17 3.32 -13.57
C GLY A 100 32.29 2.75 -12.68
N LEU A 101 32.03 1.68 -11.94
CA LEU A 101 33.05 0.98 -11.14
C LEU A 101 34.15 0.36 -12.02
N HIS A 102 33.81 -0.25 -13.15
CA HIS A 102 34.79 -0.78 -14.11
C HIS A 102 35.71 0.32 -14.66
N LEU A 103 35.14 1.46 -15.04
CA LEU A 103 35.89 2.61 -15.53
C LEU A 103 36.80 3.20 -14.44
N ARG A 104 36.31 3.25 -13.20
CA ARG A 104 37.09 3.72 -12.05
C ARG A 104 38.30 2.84 -11.77
N ALA A 105 38.13 1.51 -11.76
CA ALA A 105 39.24 0.57 -11.57
C ALA A 105 40.29 0.68 -12.68
N LYS A 106 39.87 0.83 -13.94
CA LYS A 106 40.78 1.08 -15.08
C LYS A 106 41.55 2.39 -14.94
N LYS A 107 40.86 3.48 -14.59
CA LYS A 107 41.46 4.81 -14.41
C LYS A 107 42.53 4.81 -13.31
N LEU A 108 42.32 4.04 -12.25
CA LEU A 108 43.24 3.90 -11.13
C LEU A 108 44.35 2.87 -11.35
N GLY A 109 44.35 2.15 -12.49
CA GLY A 109 45.37 1.17 -12.82
C GLY A 109 45.29 -0.14 -12.02
N VAL A 110 44.13 -0.45 -11.44
CA VAL A 110 43.92 -1.64 -10.58
C VAL A 110 42.94 -2.65 -11.17
N ALA A 111 42.61 -2.53 -12.44
CA ALA A 111 41.62 -3.39 -13.11
C ALA A 111 41.95 -4.89 -12.99
N ASP A 112 43.23 -5.26 -13.06
CA ASP A 112 43.69 -6.66 -12.96
C ASP A 112 43.56 -7.24 -11.54
N HIS A 113 43.22 -6.39 -10.55
CA HIS A 113 42.98 -6.77 -9.17
C HIS A 113 41.50 -6.83 -8.80
N VAL A 114 40.57 -6.61 -9.75
CA VAL A 114 39.13 -6.59 -9.47
C VAL A 114 38.39 -7.63 -10.30
N VAL A 115 37.60 -8.46 -9.64
CA VAL A 115 36.78 -9.50 -10.26
C VAL A 115 35.31 -9.24 -9.94
N PHE A 116 34.50 -9.03 -10.98
CA PHE A 116 33.05 -8.91 -10.87
C PHE A 116 32.38 -10.24 -11.20
N HIS A 117 31.48 -10.71 -10.34
CA HIS A 117 30.63 -11.86 -10.57
C HIS A 117 29.16 -11.44 -10.65
N ASP A 118 28.72 -11.15 -11.88
CA ASP A 118 27.53 -10.34 -12.18
C ASP A 118 26.19 -11.09 -12.20
N HIS A 119 26.03 -12.08 -11.33
CA HIS A 119 24.82 -12.92 -11.29
C HIS A 119 24.31 -13.08 -9.87
N PHE A 120 23.01 -13.41 -9.74
CA PHE A 120 22.49 -13.90 -8.49
C PHE A 120 23.13 -15.26 -8.18
N VAL A 121 23.70 -15.40 -6.98
CA VAL A 121 24.43 -16.60 -6.58
C VAL A 121 23.55 -17.37 -5.59
N ALA A 122 23.28 -18.64 -5.89
CA ALA A 122 22.58 -19.54 -4.97
C ALA A 122 23.38 -19.70 -3.66
N GLU A 123 22.69 -19.99 -2.56
CA GLU A 123 23.27 -19.99 -1.21
C GLU A 123 24.53 -20.86 -1.10
N GLU A 124 24.50 -22.08 -1.63
CA GLU A 124 25.64 -23.01 -1.61
C GLU A 124 26.90 -22.39 -2.25
N ASN A 125 26.76 -21.79 -3.43
CA ASN A 125 27.85 -21.13 -4.14
C ASN A 125 28.31 -19.86 -3.42
N LEU A 126 27.40 -19.15 -2.75
CA LEU A 126 27.72 -17.95 -1.98
C LEU A 126 28.63 -18.29 -0.79
N LEU A 127 28.36 -19.39 -0.09
CA LEU A 127 29.19 -19.86 1.02
C LEU A 127 30.61 -20.18 0.57
N GLU A 128 30.79 -20.66 -0.68
CA GLU A 128 32.12 -20.89 -1.24
C GLU A 128 32.87 -19.58 -1.52
N PHE A 129 32.21 -18.56 -2.05
CA PHE A 129 32.81 -17.23 -2.22
C PHE A 129 33.23 -16.62 -0.89
N ILE A 130 32.36 -16.67 0.12
CA ILE A 130 32.69 -16.22 1.47
C ILE A 130 33.86 -17.04 2.01
N GLY A 131 33.82 -18.37 1.81
CA GLY A 131 34.88 -19.31 2.16
C GLY A 131 36.24 -18.93 1.58
N ALA A 132 36.31 -18.46 0.34
CA ALA A 132 37.56 -18.06 -0.32
C ALA A 132 38.13 -16.73 0.19
N ALA A 133 37.30 -15.87 0.79
CA ALA A 133 37.73 -14.56 1.27
C ALA A 133 38.66 -14.65 2.50
N ASP A 134 39.67 -13.79 2.54
CA ASP A 134 40.51 -13.55 3.72
C ASP A 134 39.95 -12.38 4.54
N ILE A 135 39.53 -11.31 3.84
CA ILE A 135 38.92 -10.10 4.40
C ILE A 135 37.58 -9.84 3.72
N TYR A 136 36.56 -9.52 4.52
CA TYR A 136 35.26 -9.07 4.04
C TYR A 136 35.09 -7.57 4.33
N VAL A 137 34.68 -6.78 3.32
CA VAL A 137 34.57 -5.32 3.44
C VAL A 137 33.12 -4.86 3.25
N THR A 138 32.61 -4.07 4.21
CA THR A 138 31.30 -3.39 4.11
C THR A 138 31.43 -1.88 4.30
N PRO A 139 31.70 -1.13 3.22
CA PRO A 139 31.94 0.31 3.26
C PRO A 139 30.63 1.12 3.11
N TYR A 140 29.58 0.70 3.81
CA TYR A 140 28.23 1.23 3.60
C TYR A 140 28.13 2.72 3.98
N LEU A 141 27.35 3.47 3.21
CA LEU A 141 27.26 4.93 3.40
C LEU A 141 26.15 5.35 4.37
N ASN A 142 25.18 4.48 4.65
CA ASN A 142 24.06 4.77 5.56
C ASN A 142 24.37 4.32 6.98
N GLU A 143 24.55 5.26 7.91
CA GLU A 143 24.80 4.96 9.33
C GLU A 143 23.61 4.21 9.98
N ALA A 144 22.38 4.51 9.55
CA ALA A 144 21.14 4.00 10.13
C ALA A 144 20.82 2.54 9.76
N GLN A 145 21.74 1.82 9.13
CA GLN A 145 21.55 0.41 8.78
C GLN A 145 21.51 -0.46 10.05
N ILE A 146 20.31 -0.93 10.39
CA ILE A 146 20.05 -1.66 11.65
C ILE A 146 20.30 -3.17 11.56
N VAL A 147 20.36 -3.74 10.35
CA VAL A 147 20.65 -5.16 10.11
C VAL A 147 21.35 -5.35 8.76
N SER A 148 22.29 -6.29 8.68
CA SER A 148 22.94 -6.66 7.41
C SER A 148 23.20 -8.16 7.36
N GLY A 149 22.44 -8.86 6.51
CA GLY A 149 22.61 -10.32 6.33
C GLY A 149 23.99 -10.69 5.77
N THR A 150 24.55 -9.85 4.89
CA THR A 150 25.88 -10.11 4.29
C THR A 150 27.00 -10.02 5.33
N LEU A 151 26.90 -9.04 6.24
CA LEU A 151 27.80 -8.92 7.39
C LEU A 151 27.64 -10.11 8.36
N ALA A 152 26.39 -10.47 8.68
CA ALA A 152 26.10 -11.60 9.56
C ALA A 152 26.71 -12.91 9.03
N TYR A 153 26.56 -13.19 7.74
CA TYR A 153 27.11 -14.38 7.09
C TYR A 153 28.65 -14.37 7.12
N ALA A 154 29.29 -13.27 6.71
CA ALA A 154 30.75 -13.18 6.68
C ALA A 154 31.37 -13.33 8.08
N LEU A 155 30.81 -12.65 9.10
CA LEU A 155 31.24 -12.79 10.48
C LEU A 155 31.00 -14.22 11.00
N GLY A 156 29.83 -14.78 10.68
CA GLY A 156 29.43 -16.14 11.01
C GLY A 156 30.38 -17.22 10.50
N MET A 157 30.88 -17.03 9.28
CA MET A 157 31.90 -17.90 8.66
C MET A 157 33.33 -17.56 9.08
N GLY A 158 33.51 -16.71 10.10
CA GLY A 158 34.80 -16.39 10.68
C GLY A 158 35.69 -15.54 9.79
N LYS A 159 35.12 -14.65 8.98
CA LYS A 159 35.92 -13.74 8.13
C LYS A 159 36.35 -12.50 8.90
N ALA A 160 37.54 -11.99 8.59
CA ALA A 160 38.00 -10.72 9.14
C ALA A 160 37.22 -9.59 8.47
N VAL A 161 36.36 -8.93 9.22
CA VAL A 161 35.51 -7.86 8.68
C VAL A 161 36.17 -6.50 8.88
N VAL A 162 36.20 -5.69 7.82
CA VAL A 162 36.54 -4.26 7.85
C VAL A 162 35.31 -3.46 7.38
N SER A 163 34.78 -2.58 8.23
CA SER A 163 33.49 -1.92 7.96
C SER A 163 33.49 -0.44 8.34
N THR A 164 32.63 0.35 7.69
CA THR A 164 32.21 1.64 8.23
C THR A 164 31.37 1.46 9.50
N PRO A 165 31.30 2.45 10.42
CA PRO A 165 30.64 2.30 11.72
C PRO A 165 29.12 2.52 11.67
N TYR A 166 28.41 1.87 10.73
CA TYR A 166 26.94 1.82 10.77
C TYR A 166 26.46 1.00 11.97
N TRP A 167 25.25 1.26 12.47
CA TRP A 167 24.79 0.78 13.78
C TRP A 167 24.99 -0.72 13.99
N TYR A 168 24.56 -1.54 13.02
CA TYR A 168 24.73 -2.99 13.10
C TYR A 168 26.21 -3.45 13.08
N ALA A 169 27.08 -2.79 12.31
CA ALA A 169 28.52 -3.10 12.30
C ALA A 169 29.20 -2.76 13.64
N ARG A 170 28.85 -1.64 14.27
CA ARG A 170 29.40 -1.28 15.60
C ARG A 170 29.11 -2.36 16.63
N GLU A 171 27.89 -2.88 16.64
CA GLU A 171 27.45 -3.91 17.59
C GLU A 171 28.07 -5.28 17.27
N LEU A 172 28.08 -5.67 16.00
CA LEU A 172 28.53 -7.00 15.60
C LEU A 172 30.06 -7.14 15.64
N LEU A 173 30.80 -6.04 15.41
CA LEU A 173 32.27 -6.03 15.37
C LEU A 173 32.93 -5.59 16.68
N ALA A 174 32.15 -5.27 17.73
CA ALA A 174 32.67 -4.93 19.06
C ALA A 174 33.61 -6.01 19.63
N ASP A 175 34.38 -5.68 20.67
CA ASP A 175 35.32 -6.61 21.34
C ASP A 175 36.43 -7.18 20.43
N GLY A 176 36.74 -6.45 19.35
CA GLY A 176 37.75 -6.85 18.36
C GLY A 176 37.31 -8.01 17.47
N ARG A 177 36.01 -8.11 17.16
CA ARG A 177 35.45 -9.05 16.16
C ARG A 177 35.62 -8.54 14.72
N GLY A 178 36.13 -7.33 14.54
CA GLY A 178 36.50 -6.75 13.24
C GLY A 178 37.22 -5.41 13.42
N LYS A 179 37.40 -4.69 12.31
CA LYS A 179 37.95 -3.32 12.29
C LYS A 179 36.92 -2.34 11.73
N LEU A 180 36.92 -1.13 12.28
CA LEU A 180 36.08 -0.03 11.81
C LEU A 180 36.93 1.07 11.20
N PHE A 181 36.44 1.70 10.13
CA PHE A 181 37.06 2.88 9.51
C PHE A 181 36.02 3.95 9.18
N PRO A 182 36.37 5.25 9.11
CA PRO A 182 35.41 6.32 8.86
C PRO A 182 34.69 6.22 7.50
N PHE A 183 33.46 6.74 7.43
CA PHE A 183 32.69 6.79 6.19
C PHE A 183 33.43 7.56 5.09
N ARG A 184 33.45 7.00 3.87
CA ARG A 184 34.12 7.57 2.68
C ARG A 184 35.63 7.78 2.82
N ASP A 185 36.29 7.13 3.78
CA ASP A 185 37.74 7.23 3.97
C ASP A 185 38.48 6.01 3.40
N HIS A 186 38.75 6.05 2.10
CA HIS A 186 39.51 5.00 1.42
C HIS A 186 40.98 4.91 1.91
N GLY A 187 41.52 6.00 2.47
CA GLY A 187 42.87 6.05 3.02
C GLY A 187 43.00 5.31 4.35
N GLN A 188 42.01 5.42 5.24
CA GLN A 188 41.98 4.60 6.45
C GLN A 188 41.65 3.15 6.11
N LEU A 189 40.76 2.90 5.14
CA LEU A 189 40.45 1.56 4.67
C LEU A 189 41.71 0.82 4.19
N SER A 190 42.54 1.45 3.35
CA SER A 190 43.78 0.83 2.87
C SER A 190 44.77 0.56 4.01
N ARG A 191 44.87 1.45 5.01
CA ARG A 191 45.70 1.23 6.20
C ARG A 191 45.25 0.02 7.01
N GLU A 192 43.96 -0.12 7.30
CA GLU A 192 43.43 -1.26 8.05
C GLU A 192 43.64 -2.58 7.30
N ILE A 193 43.36 -2.60 5.99
CA ILE A 193 43.56 -3.79 5.15
C ILE A 193 45.04 -4.15 5.09
N ASN A 194 45.93 -3.20 4.81
CA ASN A 194 47.38 -3.47 4.76
C ASN A 194 47.91 -3.95 6.10
N ASN A 195 47.43 -3.39 7.22
CA ASN A 195 47.83 -3.85 8.55
C ASN A 195 47.43 -5.31 8.79
N LEU A 196 46.18 -5.68 8.47
CA LEU A 196 45.70 -7.06 8.64
C LEU A 196 46.43 -8.06 7.73
N LEU A 197 46.65 -7.70 6.47
CA LEU A 197 47.37 -8.56 5.51
C LEU A 197 48.85 -8.73 5.88
N SER A 198 49.47 -7.73 6.50
CA SER A 198 50.86 -7.80 6.99
C SER A 198 51.01 -8.52 8.34
N HIS A 199 49.92 -8.72 9.09
CA HIS A 199 49.92 -9.39 10.40
C HIS A 199 48.95 -10.60 10.42
N PRO A 200 49.34 -11.74 9.82
CA PRO A 200 48.48 -12.92 9.70
C PRO A 200 47.94 -13.46 11.04
N ASP A 201 48.69 -13.31 12.13
CA ASP A 201 48.26 -13.76 13.44
C ASP A 201 47.15 -12.86 14.03
N GLU A 202 47.19 -11.54 13.78
CA GLU A 202 46.11 -10.62 14.13
C GLU A 202 44.86 -10.92 13.31
N LEU A 203 45.02 -11.13 12.00
CA LEU A 203 43.94 -11.54 11.10
C LEU A 203 43.23 -12.80 11.61
N ARG A 204 44.00 -13.86 11.92
CA ARG A 204 43.47 -15.13 12.45
C ARG A 204 42.78 -14.95 13.80
N ALA A 205 43.32 -14.11 14.67
CA ALA A 205 42.70 -13.83 15.97
C ALA A 205 41.32 -13.17 15.83
N ILE A 206 41.18 -12.22 14.90
CA ILE A 206 39.89 -11.58 14.58
C ILE A 206 38.92 -12.60 13.97
N GLN A 207 39.37 -13.40 13.01
CA GLN A 207 38.58 -14.46 12.38
C GLN A 207 38.02 -15.46 13.41
N LEU A 208 38.85 -15.88 14.38
CA LEU A 208 38.43 -16.78 15.45
C LEU A 208 37.39 -16.14 16.38
N LYS A 209 37.58 -14.87 16.76
CA LYS A 209 36.61 -14.13 17.57
C LYS A 209 35.27 -13.97 16.85
N ALA A 210 35.31 -13.62 15.56
CA ALA A 210 34.14 -13.51 14.69
C ALA A 210 33.36 -14.83 14.62
N TYR A 211 34.05 -15.93 14.32
CA TYR A 211 33.47 -17.27 14.25
C TYR A 211 32.80 -17.69 15.57
N ASN A 212 33.52 -17.53 16.69
CA ASN A 212 33.01 -17.90 18.02
C ASN A 212 31.75 -17.12 18.40
N TYR A 213 31.67 -15.84 18.05
CA TYR A 213 30.45 -15.05 18.25
C TYR A 213 29.33 -15.50 17.31
N GLY A 214 29.65 -15.76 16.05
CA GLY A 214 28.73 -16.25 15.02
C GLY A 214 28.01 -17.55 15.39
N ARG A 215 28.60 -18.39 16.25
CA ARG A 215 27.94 -19.60 16.76
C ARG A 215 26.60 -19.36 17.45
N LYS A 216 26.36 -18.15 17.98
CA LYS A 216 25.06 -17.76 18.58
C LYS A 216 24.00 -17.39 17.54
N MET A 217 24.39 -17.32 16.27
CA MET A 217 23.57 -16.83 15.16
C MET A 217 23.15 -17.96 14.22
N VAL A 218 23.66 -19.18 14.40
CA VAL A 218 23.30 -20.31 13.54
C VAL A 218 21.82 -20.63 13.65
N TRP A 219 21.23 -21.11 12.55
CA TRP A 219 19.79 -21.36 12.48
C TRP A 219 19.22 -22.28 13.56
N SER A 220 20.00 -23.23 14.08
CA SER A 220 19.57 -24.09 15.20
C SER A 220 19.36 -23.29 16.49
N GLU A 221 20.28 -22.38 16.83
CA GLU A 221 20.18 -21.49 18.00
C GLU A 221 19.07 -20.44 17.83
N VAL A 222 19.00 -19.84 16.64
CA VAL A 222 17.97 -18.84 16.30
C VAL A 222 16.58 -19.48 16.33
N GLY A 223 16.42 -20.65 15.72
CA GLY A 223 15.18 -21.41 15.72
C GLY A 223 14.76 -21.82 17.13
N GLN A 224 15.69 -22.29 17.96
CA GLN A 224 15.41 -22.60 19.36
C GLN A 224 14.93 -21.35 20.12
N ARG A 225 15.57 -20.19 19.89
CA ARG A 225 15.16 -18.93 20.52
C ARG A 225 13.75 -18.49 20.11
N TYR A 226 13.36 -18.69 18.86
CA TYR A 226 11.98 -18.49 18.42
C TYR A 226 11.00 -19.43 19.14
N LEU A 227 11.33 -20.72 19.22
CA LEU A 227 10.50 -21.72 19.92
C LEU A 227 10.33 -21.37 21.40
N ASP A 228 11.40 -20.98 22.08
CA ASP A 228 11.37 -20.55 23.49
C ASP A 228 10.48 -19.32 23.68
N THR A 229 10.57 -18.36 22.75
CA THR A 229 9.76 -17.14 22.76
C THR A 229 8.28 -17.46 22.59
N PHE A 230 7.92 -18.34 21.64
CA PHE A 230 6.54 -18.79 21.46
C PHE A 230 6.01 -19.59 22.65
N ALA A 231 6.85 -20.45 23.24
CA ALA A 231 6.48 -21.21 24.43
C ALA A 231 6.22 -20.29 25.63
N GLU A 232 7.06 -19.26 25.82
CA GLU A 232 6.86 -18.26 26.88
C GLU A 232 5.61 -17.42 26.65
N ALA A 233 5.39 -16.91 25.43
CA ALA A 233 4.17 -16.18 25.08
C ALA A 233 2.91 -17.02 25.33
N LYS A 234 2.94 -18.31 24.99
CA LYS A 234 1.85 -19.25 25.28
C LYS A 234 1.62 -19.43 26.79
N ARG A 235 2.68 -19.60 27.59
CA ARG A 235 2.57 -19.72 29.06
C ARG A 235 2.00 -18.46 29.70
N GLN A 236 2.45 -17.28 29.26
CA GLN A 236 1.95 -16.00 29.77
C GLN A 236 0.47 -15.78 29.41
N ARG A 237 0.05 -16.16 28.20
CA ARG A 237 -1.35 -16.14 27.78
C ARG A 237 -2.23 -17.12 28.57
N LEU A 238 -1.70 -18.28 28.96
CA LEU A 238 -2.44 -19.25 29.78
C LEU A 238 -2.54 -18.85 31.26
N ARG A 239 -1.60 -18.06 31.78
CA ARG A 239 -1.60 -17.56 33.18
C ARG A 239 -2.54 -16.37 33.40
N LYS A 240 -2.79 -15.55 32.39
CA LYS A 240 -3.80 -14.48 32.43
C LYS A 240 -5.12 -15.07 31.94
N SER A 241 -6.08 -15.31 32.85
CA SER A 241 -7.39 -15.95 32.61
C SER A 241 -7.91 -15.80 31.18
N VAL A 242 -7.85 -16.88 30.41
CA VAL A 242 -8.49 -16.94 29.09
C VAL A 242 -9.99 -17.13 29.30
N PRO A 243 -10.87 -16.24 28.81
CA PRO A 243 -12.30 -16.52 28.76
C PRO A 243 -12.52 -17.81 27.99
N LEU A 244 -13.32 -18.73 28.54
CA LEU A 244 -13.70 -19.98 27.87
C LEU A 244 -14.14 -19.69 26.41
N PRO A 245 -13.70 -20.48 25.41
CA PRO A 245 -14.07 -20.24 24.03
C PRO A 245 -15.58 -20.45 23.88
N ARG A 246 -16.32 -19.35 23.70
CA ARG A 246 -17.69 -19.40 23.22
C ARG A 246 -17.67 -19.89 21.77
N PRO A 247 -18.60 -20.76 21.35
CA PRO A 247 -18.77 -21.05 19.93
C PRO A 247 -18.94 -19.73 19.16
N LYS A 248 -18.15 -19.53 18.09
CA LYS A 248 -18.26 -18.35 17.24
C LYS A 248 -19.64 -18.36 16.59
N THR A 249 -20.53 -17.47 17.04
CA THR A 249 -21.76 -17.18 16.31
C THR A 249 -21.39 -16.43 15.03
N LEU A 250 -22.10 -16.69 13.92
CA LEU A 250 -22.03 -15.90 12.68
C LEU A 250 -22.62 -14.51 12.94
N GLY A 251 -21.94 -13.70 13.77
CA GLY A 251 -22.29 -12.30 13.93
C GLY A 251 -22.06 -11.57 12.61
N LEU A 252 -22.83 -10.51 12.36
CA LEU A 252 -22.81 -9.68 11.14
C LEU A 252 -21.38 -9.32 10.66
N ARG A 253 -20.43 -9.19 11.60
CA ARG A 253 -19.03 -8.80 11.36
C ARG A 253 -18.07 -9.94 11.02
N GLN A 254 -18.46 -11.19 11.23
CA GLN A 254 -17.63 -12.39 11.01
C GLN A 254 -17.96 -13.11 9.69
N GLN A 255 -18.79 -12.51 8.84
CA GLN A 255 -19.20 -13.08 7.56
C GLN A 255 -18.00 -13.23 6.62
N VAL A 256 -17.94 -14.37 5.91
CA VAL A 256 -16.95 -14.60 4.87
C VAL A 256 -17.26 -13.65 3.70
N LEU A 257 -16.28 -12.83 3.31
CA LEU A 257 -16.45 -11.94 2.16
C LEU A 257 -16.36 -12.75 0.87
N PRO A 258 -17.20 -12.45 -0.14
CA PRO A 258 -17.03 -13.01 -1.47
C PRO A 258 -15.67 -12.64 -2.06
N GLU A 259 -15.10 -13.55 -2.84
CA GLU A 259 -13.89 -13.27 -3.63
C GLU A 259 -14.13 -12.10 -4.60
N ILE A 260 -13.11 -11.26 -4.79
CA ILE A 260 -13.13 -10.17 -5.76
C ILE A 260 -13.03 -10.78 -7.16
N LYS A 261 -14.17 -10.90 -7.84
CA LYS A 261 -14.24 -11.33 -9.25
C LYS A 261 -14.37 -10.14 -10.17
N LEU A 262 -13.51 -10.08 -11.19
CA LEU A 262 -13.48 -8.99 -12.17
C LEU A 262 -13.92 -9.44 -13.58
N ASP A 263 -14.42 -10.66 -13.71
CA ASP A 263 -14.85 -11.26 -14.97
C ASP A 263 -15.92 -10.43 -15.69
N HIS A 264 -16.94 -9.97 -14.96
CA HIS A 264 -17.98 -9.12 -15.52
C HIS A 264 -17.47 -7.73 -15.90
N LEU A 265 -16.61 -7.13 -15.07
CA LEU A 265 -15.94 -5.85 -15.40
C LEU A 265 -15.18 -5.94 -16.72
N ARG A 266 -14.40 -7.03 -16.91
CA ARG A 266 -13.67 -7.29 -18.16
C ARG A 266 -14.61 -7.54 -19.34
N ARG A 267 -15.72 -8.25 -19.13
CA ARG A 267 -16.73 -8.49 -20.17
C ARG A 267 -17.40 -7.22 -20.66
N MET A 268 -17.63 -6.27 -19.75
CA MET A 268 -18.24 -4.97 -20.03
C MET A 268 -17.24 -3.94 -20.58
N THR A 269 -15.95 -4.26 -20.64
CA THR A 269 -14.90 -3.33 -21.06
C THR A 269 -14.30 -3.74 -22.39
N ASP A 270 -14.18 -2.79 -23.32
CA ASP A 270 -13.37 -2.95 -24.53
C ASP A 270 -12.24 -1.91 -24.57
N GLY A 271 -11.51 -1.84 -25.69
CA GLY A 271 -10.38 -0.92 -25.84
C GLY A 271 -10.74 0.58 -25.80
N THR A 272 -12.04 0.93 -25.75
CA THR A 272 -12.54 2.30 -25.63
C THR A 272 -12.80 2.67 -24.17
N GLY A 273 -13.49 1.81 -23.43
CA GLY A 273 -14.03 2.09 -22.11
C GLY A 273 -14.99 0.99 -21.65
N ILE A 274 -15.64 1.20 -20.51
CA ILE A 274 -16.73 0.32 -20.04
C ILE A 274 -18.08 0.73 -20.67
N LEU A 275 -18.83 -0.24 -21.19
CA LEU A 275 -20.18 -0.05 -21.73
C LEU A 275 -21.19 0.20 -20.60
N GLN A 276 -22.17 1.08 -20.82
CA GLN A 276 -23.13 1.49 -19.79
C GLN A 276 -24.06 0.36 -19.33
N HIS A 277 -24.63 -0.36 -20.29
CA HIS A 277 -25.74 -1.28 -20.06
C HIS A 277 -25.43 -2.68 -20.56
N SER A 278 -26.08 -3.67 -19.96
CA SER A 278 -26.12 -5.04 -20.44
C SER A 278 -27.57 -5.52 -20.56
N ARG A 279 -27.79 -6.51 -21.42
CA ARG A 279 -29.00 -7.33 -21.41
C ARG A 279 -28.67 -8.63 -20.71
N PHE A 280 -29.23 -8.83 -19.53
CA PHE A 280 -28.81 -9.87 -18.61
C PHE A 280 -27.31 -9.73 -18.29
N THR A 281 -26.47 -10.60 -18.86
CA THR A 281 -25.03 -10.66 -18.60
C THR A 281 -24.18 -10.26 -19.80
N VAL A 282 -24.81 -9.86 -20.92
CA VAL A 282 -24.17 -9.56 -22.19
C VAL A 282 -24.21 -8.05 -22.44
N PRO A 283 -23.07 -7.38 -22.76
CA PRO A 283 -23.04 -5.95 -23.02
C PRO A 283 -24.03 -5.52 -24.11
N ASP A 284 -24.83 -4.49 -23.84
CA ASP A 284 -25.84 -3.97 -24.76
C ASP A 284 -25.25 -2.90 -25.67
N ARG A 285 -24.87 -3.32 -26.88
CA ARG A 285 -24.24 -2.47 -27.90
C ARG A 285 -25.19 -1.45 -28.54
N THR A 286 -26.48 -1.44 -28.20
CA THR A 286 -27.36 -0.31 -28.59
C THR A 286 -27.05 0.94 -27.78
N HIS A 287 -26.30 0.80 -26.68
CA HIS A 287 -25.79 1.88 -25.87
C HIS A 287 -24.27 1.92 -25.99
N GLY A 288 -23.67 3.07 -25.69
CA GLY A 288 -22.22 3.23 -25.69
C GLY A 288 -21.67 3.35 -24.27
N TYR A 289 -20.94 4.43 -24.05
CA TYR A 289 -20.09 4.65 -22.88
C TYR A 289 -20.49 5.96 -22.20
N CYS A 290 -20.27 6.07 -20.90
CA CYS A 290 -20.39 7.34 -20.19
C CYS A 290 -19.18 7.61 -19.29
N VAL A 291 -18.94 8.88 -18.98
CA VAL A 291 -17.89 9.29 -18.04
C VAL A 291 -18.20 8.83 -16.62
N ASP A 292 -19.48 8.80 -16.21
CA ASP A 292 -19.88 8.32 -14.89
C ASP A 292 -19.34 6.91 -14.61
N ASP A 293 -19.55 5.98 -15.54
CA ASP A 293 -19.13 4.59 -15.42
C ASP A 293 -17.62 4.42 -15.56
N ASN A 294 -16.98 5.09 -16.52
CA ASN A 294 -15.53 5.01 -16.70
C ASN A 294 -14.77 5.62 -15.50
N ALA A 295 -15.31 6.66 -14.87
CA ALA A 295 -14.74 7.21 -13.64
C ALA A 295 -14.83 6.22 -12.45
N ARG A 296 -15.98 5.56 -12.25
CA ARG A 296 -16.12 4.51 -11.22
C ARG A 296 -15.24 3.30 -11.54
N ALA A 297 -15.12 2.92 -12.81
CA ALA A 297 -14.28 1.82 -13.26
C ALA A 297 -12.78 2.11 -13.02
N LEU A 298 -12.35 3.35 -13.21
CA LEU A 298 -11.01 3.80 -12.81
C LEU A 298 -10.80 3.62 -11.31
N ILE A 299 -11.74 4.05 -10.45
CA ILE A 299 -11.66 3.85 -8.99
C ILE A 299 -11.48 2.37 -8.65
N VAL A 300 -12.31 1.49 -9.24
CA VAL A 300 -12.24 0.05 -9.04
C VAL A 300 -10.87 -0.50 -9.44
N ALA A 301 -10.40 -0.18 -10.65
CA ALA A 301 -9.13 -0.68 -11.16
C ALA A 301 -7.97 -0.29 -10.22
N VAL A 302 -7.91 0.99 -9.81
CA VAL A 302 -6.79 1.48 -8.98
C VAL A 302 -6.86 0.94 -7.56
N LYS A 303 -8.06 0.84 -6.96
CA LYS A 303 -8.22 0.26 -5.62
C LYS A 303 -7.91 -1.24 -5.61
N ALA A 304 -8.29 -1.98 -6.66
CA ALA A 304 -8.03 -3.40 -6.77
C ALA A 304 -6.52 -3.73 -6.88
N GLN A 305 -5.70 -2.83 -7.46
CA GLN A 305 -4.24 -3.02 -7.55
C GLN A 305 -3.58 -3.19 -6.18
N ASN A 306 -4.14 -2.59 -5.11
CA ASN A 306 -3.61 -2.75 -3.76
C ASN A 306 -3.84 -4.16 -3.19
N LEU A 307 -4.96 -4.80 -3.53
CA LEU A 307 -5.32 -6.12 -3.04
C LEU A 307 -4.75 -7.23 -3.93
N HIS A 308 -4.55 -6.95 -5.22
CA HIS A 308 -4.00 -7.88 -6.21
C HIS A 308 -2.79 -7.28 -6.95
N PRO A 309 -1.66 -7.01 -6.25
CA PRO A 309 -0.51 -6.31 -6.85
C PRO A 309 0.23 -7.10 -7.95
N ARG A 310 -0.16 -8.35 -8.20
CA ARG A 310 0.41 -9.21 -9.26
C ARG A 310 -0.49 -9.34 -10.48
N ASP A 311 -1.68 -8.74 -10.47
CA ASP A 311 -2.59 -8.75 -11.63
C ASP A 311 -2.31 -7.55 -12.53
N ASP A 312 -1.37 -7.72 -13.48
CA ASP A 312 -0.95 -6.65 -14.41
C ASP A 312 -2.11 -6.12 -15.26
N SER A 313 -3.15 -6.92 -15.49
CA SER A 313 -4.30 -6.51 -16.29
C SER A 313 -5.15 -5.41 -15.61
N LEU A 314 -4.97 -5.18 -14.31
CA LEU A 314 -5.57 -4.02 -13.64
C LEU A 314 -4.91 -2.70 -14.06
N ASN A 315 -3.62 -2.72 -14.41
CA ASN A 315 -2.97 -1.55 -15.01
C ASN A 315 -3.51 -1.29 -16.41
N GLU A 316 -3.79 -2.33 -17.19
CA GLU A 316 -4.40 -2.21 -18.52
C GLU A 316 -5.81 -1.61 -18.44
N LEU A 317 -6.65 -2.11 -17.53
CA LEU A 317 -7.99 -1.56 -17.29
C LEU A 317 -7.93 -0.08 -16.85
N ALA A 318 -7.04 0.26 -15.92
CA ALA A 318 -6.85 1.65 -15.51
C ALA A 318 -6.42 2.54 -16.69
N SER A 319 -5.58 2.02 -17.60
CA SER A 319 -5.18 2.73 -18.82
C SER A 319 -6.37 3.00 -19.75
N VAL A 320 -7.26 2.02 -19.93
CA VAL A 320 -8.47 2.16 -20.77
C VAL A 320 -9.36 3.27 -20.22
N TYR A 321 -9.71 3.20 -18.93
CA TYR A 321 -10.63 4.16 -18.33
C TYR A 321 -10.03 5.57 -18.27
N LEU A 322 -8.75 5.69 -17.94
CA LEU A 322 -8.07 6.98 -17.92
C LEU A 322 -7.96 7.59 -19.33
N SER A 323 -7.69 6.77 -20.35
CA SER A 323 -7.70 7.22 -21.75
C SER A 323 -9.08 7.67 -22.20
N PHE A 324 -10.15 7.00 -21.75
CA PHE A 324 -11.53 7.44 -22.02
C PHE A 324 -11.80 8.82 -21.40
N LEU A 325 -11.43 9.01 -20.13
CA LEU A 325 -11.63 10.29 -19.43
C LEU A 325 -10.84 11.43 -20.10
N ASP A 326 -9.59 11.19 -20.51
CA ASP A 326 -8.80 12.19 -21.23
C ASP A 326 -9.45 12.55 -22.57
N HIS A 327 -9.95 11.56 -23.32
CA HIS A 327 -10.66 11.82 -24.57
C HIS A 327 -12.00 12.55 -24.36
N ALA A 328 -12.69 12.28 -23.24
CA ALA A 328 -13.93 12.95 -22.86
C ALA A 328 -13.73 14.42 -22.46
N PHE A 329 -12.53 14.80 -22.02
CA PHE A 329 -12.25 16.14 -21.56
C PHE A 329 -12.12 17.12 -22.71
N ASN A 330 -13.03 18.10 -22.76
CA ASN A 330 -12.98 19.17 -23.73
C ASN A 330 -12.09 20.32 -23.21
N ASN A 331 -10.99 20.59 -23.91
CA ASN A 331 -10.03 21.64 -23.55
C ASN A 331 -10.57 23.06 -23.66
N GLU A 332 -11.54 23.31 -24.54
CA GLU A 332 -12.12 24.63 -24.76
C GLU A 332 -13.11 24.97 -23.66
N THR A 333 -14.03 24.04 -23.35
CA THR A 333 -15.05 24.24 -22.31
C THR A 333 -14.53 23.94 -20.90
N ARG A 334 -13.37 23.27 -20.79
CA ARG A 334 -12.80 22.75 -19.53
C ARG A 334 -13.76 21.80 -18.80
N ARG A 335 -14.64 21.12 -19.54
CA ARG A 335 -15.64 20.18 -19.05
C ARG A 335 -15.50 18.83 -19.74
N PHE A 336 -15.86 17.76 -19.02
CA PHE A 336 -16.06 16.45 -19.63
C PHE A 336 -17.38 16.43 -20.41
N ARG A 337 -17.36 15.80 -21.59
CA ARG A 337 -18.56 15.21 -22.22
C ARG A 337 -18.94 13.96 -21.43
N ASN A 338 -20.22 13.60 -21.31
CA ASN A 338 -20.58 12.36 -20.62
C ASN A 338 -20.78 11.23 -21.63
N PHE A 339 -21.71 11.37 -22.57
CA PHE A 339 -22.18 10.26 -23.39
C PHE A 339 -21.43 10.13 -24.72
N MET A 340 -20.94 8.92 -24.97
CA MET A 340 -20.40 8.47 -26.27
C MET A 340 -21.24 7.31 -26.78
N SER A 341 -21.59 7.31 -28.08
CA SER A 341 -22.28 6.19 -28.73
C SER A 341 -21.39 4.96 -28.89
N TYR A 342 -21.97 3.80 -29.22
CA TYR A 342 -21.19 2.59 -29.51
C TYR A 342 -20.27 2.76 -30.73
N GLU A 343 -20.68 3.58 -31.70
CA GLU A 343 -19.89 4.01 -32.87
C GLU A 343 -18.80 5.02 -32.52
N ARG A 344 -18.60 5.32 -31.23
CA ARG A 344 -17.57 6.21 -30.70
C ARG A 344 -17.74 7.67 -31.12
N THR A 345 -19.00 8.11 -31.19
CA THR A 345 -19.34 9.51 -31.43
C THR A 345 -19.82 10.16 -30.14
N TRP A 346 -19.24 11.31 -29.79
CA TRP A 346 -19.73 12.12 -28.67
C TRP A 346 -21.14 12.63 -28.97
N LEU A 347 -22.06 12.42 -28.03
CA LEU A 347 -23.47 12.78 -28.17
C LEU A 347 -23.79 14.18 -27.64
N GLU A 348 -22.82 14.81 -26.98
CA GLU A 348 -22.95 16.14 -26.39
C GLU A 348 -21.58 16.84 -26.30
N GLU A 349 -21.60 18.17 -26.19
CA GLU A 349 -20.39 18.98 -26.03
C GLU A 349 -19.97 19.20 -24.58
N THR A 350 -20.90 19.02 -23.64
CA THR A 350 -20.66 19.20 -22.20
C THR A 350 -21.64 18.32 -21.43
N GLY A 351 -21.09 17.42 -20.61
CA GLY A 351 -21.86 16.55 -19.72
C GLY A 351 -22.35 17.25 -18.46
N SER A 352 -23.14 16.53 -17.68
CA SER A 352 -23.70 16.99 -16.40
C SER A 352 -22.63 17.40 -15.39
N GLU A 353 -23.02 18.18 -14.37
CA GLU A 353 -22.12 18.43 -13.21
C GLU A 353 -21.77 17.12 -12.49
N ASP A 354 -22.71 16.18 -12.41
CA ASP A 354 -22.50 14.86 -11.80
C ASP A 354 -21.39 14.05 -12.48
N SER A 355 -21.45 13.93 -13.81
CA SER A 355 -20.41 13.21 -14.58
C SER A 355 -19.03 13.86 -14.40
N HIS A 356 -18.99 15.19 -14.35
CA HIS A 356 -17.75 15.91 -14.08
C HIS A 356 -17.25 15.70 -12.64
N GLY A 357 -18.14 15.74 -11.64
CA GLY A 357 -17.81 15.48 -10.25
C GLY A 357 -17.28 14.06 -10.04
N ARG A 358 -17.88 13.06 -10.70
CA ARG A 358 -17.39 11.68 -10.68
C ARG A 358 -16.04 11.54 -11.38
N ALA A 359 -15.81 12.24 -12.50
CA ALA A 359 -14.50 12.27 -13.14
C ALA A 359 -13.43 12.81 -12.19
N ILE A 360 -13.71 13.92 -11.48
CA ILE A 360 -12.82 14.45 -10.44
C ILE A 360 -12.56 13.41 -9.33
N TRP A 361 -13.61 12.69 -8.91
CA TRP A 361 -13.46 11.61 -7.93
C TRP A 361 -12.55 10.47 -8.41
N GLY A 362 -12.77 9.99 -9.64
CA GLY A 362 -11.95 8.95 -10.25
C GLY A 362 -10.50 9.37 -10.43
N LEU A 363 -10.26 10.57 -10.96
CA LEU A 363 -8.93 11.11 -11.21
C LEU A 363 -8.17 11.39 -9.91
N GLY A 364 -8.82 11.97 -8.90
CA GLY A 364 -8.21 12.19 -7.59
C GLY A 364 -7.83 10.88 -6.90
N THR A 365 -8.68 9.85 -7.01
CA THR A 365 -8.37 8.50 -6.51
C THR A 365 -7.21 7.87 -7.27
N ALA A 366 -7.16 8.00 -8.60
CA ALA A 366 -6.08 7.46 -9.43
C ALA A 366 -4.74 8.15 -9.15
N ALA A 367 -4.73 9.48 -8.97
CA ALA A 367 -3.54 10.22 -8.56
C ALA A 367 -3.02 9.77 -7.18
N ALA A 368 -3.92 9.42 -6.26
CA ALA A 368 -3.57 9.01 -4.91
C ALA A 368 -3.08 7.55 -4.80
N LEU A 369 -3.72 6.64 -5.52
CA LEU A 369 -3.54 5.19 -5.32
C LEU A 369 -2.82 4.50 -6.48
N GLY A 370 -2.67 5.18 -7.63
CA GLY A 370 -2.08 4.63 -8.84
C GLY A 370 -0.66 4.08 -8.61
N LYS A 371 -0.36 2.96 -9.26
CA LYS A 371 0.95 2.29 -9.18
C LYS A 371 1.84 2.57 -10.38
N ASN A 372 1.23 2.89 -11.53
CA ASN A 372 1.95 3.24 -12.75
C ASN A 372 2.16 4.76 -12.83
N GLU A 373 3.42 5.20 -12.90
CA GLU A 373 3.77 6.62 -12.89
C GLU A 373 3.16 7.41 -14.05
N GLY A 374 3.13 6.84 -15.27
CA GLY A 374 2.52 7.49 -16.43
C GLY A 374 1.02 7.73 -16.24
N GLN A 375 0.31 6.75 -15.66
CA GLN A 375 -1.11 6.87 -15.34
C GLN A 375 -1.36 7.89 -14.23
N VAL A 376 -0.53 7.89 -13.18
CA VAL A 376 -0.62 8.87 -12.08
C VAL A 376 -0.40 10.29 -12.60
N ASN A 377 0.59 10.48 -13.49
CA ASN A 377 0.90 11.78 -14.08
C ASN A 377 -0.25 12.29 -14.95
N LEU A 378 -0.82 11.45 -15.82
CA LEU A 378 -1.98 11.83 -16.64
C LEU A 378 -3.22 12.10 -15.78
N ALA A 379 -3.51 11.27 -14.78
CA ALA A 379 -4.62 11.50 -13.86
C ALA A 379 -4.48 12.82 -13.10
N THR A 380 -3.26 13.15 -12.66
CA THR A 380 -2.94 14.39 -11.96
C THR A 380 -3.09 15.61 -12.86
N ASP A 381 -2.58 15.56 -14.10
CA ASP A 381 -2.74 16.63 -15.08
C ASP A 381 -4.22 16.90 -15.39
N LEU A 382 -4.96 15.83 -15.69
CA LEU A 382 -6.37 15.92 -16.06
C LEU A 382 -7.23 16.40 -14.88
N PHE A 383 -6.94 15.93 -13.67
CA PHE A 383 -7.55 16.42 -12.43
C PHE A 383 -7.35 17.93 -12.27
N LYS A 384 -6.12 18.44 -12.41
CA LYS A 384 -5.82 19.87 -12.28
C LYS A 384 -6.50 20.72 -13.34
N ARG A 385 -6.52 20.24 -14.59
CA ARG A 385 -7.15 20.96 -15.72
C ARG A 385 -8.67 21.05 -15.59
N SER A 386 -9.31 20.03 -15.02
CA SER A 386 -10.75 19.96 -14.84
C SER A 386 -11.24 20.62 -13.54
N LEU A 387 -10.40 20.72 -12.51
CA LEU A 387 -10.78 21.23 -11.19
C LEU A 387 -11.41 22.63 -11.23
N GLY A 388 -10.94 23.55 -12.07
CA GLY A 388 -11.48 24.92 -12.09
C GLY A 388 -12.99 24.99 -12.38
N ALA A 389 -13.54 24.02 -13.12
CA ALA A 389 -14.96 24.02 -13.48
C ALA A 389 -15.90 23.82 -12.28
N VAL A 390 -15.45 23.11 -11.24
CA VAL A 390 -16.30 22.75 -10.09
C VAL A 390 -16.62 23.96 -9.21
N GLU A 391 -15.85 25.05 -9.30
CA GLU A 391 -16.09 26.28 -8.53
C GLU A 391 -17.50 26.83 -8.76
N HIS A 392 -18.06 26.62 -9.96
CA HIS A 392 -19.36 27.14 -10.36
C HIS A 392 -20.49 26.12 -10.24
N PHE A 393 -20.24 24.93 -9.68
CA PHE A 393 -21.27 23.90 -9.57
C PHE A 393 -22.38 24.30 -8.60
N THR A 394 -23.58 23.85 -8.92
CA THR A 394 -24.82 24.20 -8.22
C THR A 394 -25.56 22.98 -7.68
N TYR A 395 -25.21 21.77 -8.13
CA TYR A 395 -25.79 20.53 -7.63
C TYR A 395 -24.98 19.96 -6.44
N PRO A 396 -25.61 19.71 -5.27
CA PRO A 396 -24.91 19.21 -4.09
C PRO A 396 -24.12 17.92 -4.30
N ARG A 397 -24.66 17.03 -5.13
CA ARG A 397 -24.09 15.70 -5.38
C ARG A 397 -22.82 15.76 -6.21
N ALA A 398 -22.83 16.53 -7.30
CA ALA A 398 -21.64 16.85 -8.07
C ALA A 398 -20.51 17.43 -7.21
N ILE A 399 -20.86 18.35 -6.30
CA ILE A 399 -19.91 18.92 -5.33
C ILE A 399 -19.38 17.88 -4.36
N ALA A 400 -20.23 17.02 -3.81
CA ALA A 400 -19.79 15.96 -2.91
C ALA A 400 -18.82 14.98 -3.59
N PHE A 401 -19.08 14.56 -4.84
CA PHE A 401 -18.13 13.75 -5.60
C PHE A 401 -16.79 14.46 -5.78
N ALA A 402 -16.82 15.75 -6.15
CA ALA A 402 -15.61 16.55 -6.31
C ALA A 402 -14.82 16.66 -4.99
N ILE A 403 -15.47 16.93 -3.86
CA ILE A 403 -14.85 16.96 -2.53
C ILE A 403 -14.17 15.62 -2.22
N ILE A 404 -14.86 14.49 -2.39
CA ILE A 404 -14.29 13.16 -2.13
C ILE A 404 -13.04 12.92 -3.01
N GLY A 405 -13.10 13.31 -4.29
CA GLY A 405 -11.94 13.25 -5.20
C GLY A 405 -10.76 14.12 -4.77
N ILE A 406 -11.06 15.36 -4.38
CA ILE A 406 -10.06 16.30 -3.89
C ILE A 406 -9.37 15.77 -2.63
N HIS A 407 -10.14 15.21 -1.69
CA HIS A 407 -9.57 14.59 -0.49
C HIS A 407 -8.63 13.43 -0.84
N ALA A 408 -9.04 12.55 -1.77
CA ALA A 408 -8.17 11.47 -2.23
C ALA A 408 -6.85 12.03 -2.80
N TYR A 409 -6.91 13.01 -3.71
CA TYR A 409 -5.73 13.66 -4.28
C TYR A 409 -4.80 14.25 -3.20
N LEU A 410 -5.37 14.97 -2.24
CA LEU A 410 -4.63 15.65 -1.18
C LEU A 410 -3.97 14.67 -0.18
N CYS A 411 -4.32 13.38 -0.17
CA CYS A 411 -3.60 12.37 0.61
C CYS A 411 -2.14 12.16 0.15
N ARG A 412 -1.84 12.39 -1.14
CA ARG A 412 -0.45 12.36 -1.67
C ARG A 412 0.15 13.75 -1.89
N HIS A 413 -0.70 14.75 -2.08
CA HIS A 413 -0.30 16.12 -2.44
C HIS A 413 -0.77 17.10 -1.37
N SER A 414 -0.39 16.87 -0.11
CA SER A 414 -0.86 17.65 1.05
C SER A 414 -0.61 19.15 0.94
N ASP A 415 0.42 19.54 0.19
CA ASP A 415 0.92 20.91 0.13
C ASP A 415 0.32 21.72 -1.05
N ASP A 416 -0.63 21.14 -1.80
CA ASP A 416 -1.28 21.81 -2.93
C ASP A 416 -2.36 22.81 -2.45
N SER A 417 -1.90 24.00 -2.07
CA SER A 417 -2.74 25.07 -1.49
C SER A 417 -3.91 25.51 -2.39
N GLN A 418 -3.78 25.40 -3.72
CA GLN A 418 -4.87 25.79 -4.64
C GLN A 418 -6.01 24.78 -4.58
N VAL A 419 -5.67 23.50 -4.57
CA VAL A 419 -6.64 22.40 -4.47
C VAL A 419 -7.30 22.41 -3.09
N ASP A 420 -6.53 22.67 -2.03
CA ASP A 420 -7.05 22.82 -0.66
C ASP A 420 -8.07 23.96 -0.55
N LYS A 421 -7.76 25.13 -1.14
CA LYS A 421 -8.68 26.27 -1.21
C LYS A 421 -9.96 25.94 -1.97
N MET A 422 -9.86 25.23 -3.09
CA MET A 422 -11.04 24.76 -3.83
C MET A 422 -11.89 23.84 -2.96
N CYS A 423 -11.27 22.90 -2.24
CA CYS A 423 -11.96 22.03 -1.30
C CYS A 423 -12.76 22.82 -0.26
N LYS A 424 -12.16 23.87 0.33
CA LYS A 424 -12.84 24.73 1.31
C LYS A 424 -14.04 25.45 0.70
N ILE A 425 -13.90 26.03 -0.49
CA ILE A 425 -15.01 26.71 -1.21
C ILE A 425 -16.20 25.76 -1.40
N LEU A 426 -15.93 24.55 -1.88
CA LEU A 426 -16.95 23.53 -2.11
C LEU A 426 -17.61 23.07 -0.80
N SER A 427 -16.80 22.85 0.24
CA SER A 427 -17.26 22.42 1.55
C SER A 427 -18.16 23.47 2.21
N ASP A 428 -17.77 24.74 2.13
CA ASP A 428 -18.53 25.87 2.66
C ASP A 428 -19.88 26.03 1.93
N ARG A 429 -19.91 25.75 0.63
CA ARG A 429 -21.16 25.72 -0.13
C ARG A 429 -22.05 24.57 0.30
N LEU A 430 -21.49 23.36 0.45
CA LEU A 430 -22.25 22.17 0.86
C LEU A 430 -22.88 22.36 2.24
N ILE A 431 -22.11 22.78 3.24
CA ILE A 431 -22.64 23.08 4.58
C ILE A 431 -23.65 24.24 4.54
N GLY A 432 -23.45 25.23 3.64
CA GLY A 432 -24.39 26.31 3.40
C GLY A 432 -25.78 25.83 2.99
N TRP A 433 -25.89 24.80 2.14
CA TRP A 433 -27.18 24.21 1.78
C TRP A 433 -27.83 23.46 2.95
N PHE A 434 -27.05 22.74 3.77
CA PHE A 434 -27.58 22.14 4.99
C PHE A 434 -28.13 23.21 5.94
N ARG A 435 -27.40 24.32 6.17
CA ARG A 435 -27.88 25.43 7.01
C ARG A 435 -29.17 26.06 6.48
N ALA A 436 -29.33 26.13 5.15
CA ALA A 436 -30.47 26.78 4.53
C ALA A 436 -31.75 25.91 4.55
N SER A 437 -31.62 24.59 4.45
CA SER A 437 -32.75 23.69 4.19
C SER A 437 -33.04 22.67 5.28
N ALA A 438 -32.05 22.32 6.11
CA ALA A 438 -32.19 21.31 7.14
C ALA A 438 -33.08 21.80 8.30
N SER A 439 -33.98 20.95 8.77
CA SER A 439 -34.81 21.16 9.95
C SER A 439 -34.65 20.02 10.96
N GLU A 440 -35.37 20.07 12.09
CA GLU A 440 -35.34 18.99 13.09
C GLU A 440 -35.78 17.65 12.48
N ASP A 441 -36.94 17.64 11.81
CA ASP A 441 -37.53 16.44 11.18
C ASP A 441 -36.94 16.06 9.82
N TRP A 442 -36.17 16.96 9.20
CA TRP A 442 -35.57 16.78 7.88
C TRP A 442 -34.14 17.34 7.86
N PRO A 443 -33.17 16.63 8.47
CA PRO A 443 -31.78 17.06 8.57
C PRO A 443 -31.03 16.87 7.24
N TRP A 444 -31.57 17.39 6.15
CA TRP A 444 -31.08 17.21 4.79
C TRP A 444 -31.07 18.53 4.01
N CYS A 445 -30.15 18.67 3.06
CA CYS A 445 -29.94 19.90 2.29
C CYS A 445 -30.80 20.00 1.02
N GLU A 446 -31.56 18.96 0.68
CA GLU A 446 -32.44 18.89 -0.48
C GLU A 446 -33.88 18.55 -0.05
N GLU A 447 -34.88 18.96 -0.82
CA GLU A 447 -36.30 18.63 -0.59
C GLU A 447 -36.65 17.18 -0.96
N THR A 448 -35.72 16.46 -1.59
CA THR A 448 -35.92 15.08 -2.05
C THR A 448 -34.62 14.29 -1.87
N LEU A 449 -34.74 13.10 -1.29
CA LEU A 449 -33.69 12.09 -1.31
C LEU A 449 -33.82 11.26 -2.58
N SER A 450 -32.71 11.16 -3.31
CA SER A 450 -32.65 10.50 -4.61
C SER A 450 -31.62 9.37 -4.60
N TYR A 451 -30.49 9.52 -5.28
CA TYR A 451 -29.45 8.52 -5.46
C TYR A 451 -28.13 8.95 -4.81
N ASP A 452 -27.24 8.03 -4.47
CA ASP A 452 -25.93 8.31 -3.87
C ASP A 452 -26.04 9.20 -2.59
N ASN A 453 -27.17 9.15 -1.85
CA ASN A 453 -27.48 10.17 -0.82
C ASN A 453 -26.36 10.35 0.19
N ALA A 454 -25.76 9.24 0.63
CA ALA A 454 -24.71 9.20 1.63
C ALA A 454 -23.41 9.93 1.23
N ARG A 455 -23.23 10.29 -0.05
CA ARG A 455 -22.07 11.08 -0.51
C ARG A 455 -22.06 12.50 0.06
N LEU A 456 -23.24 13.09 0.29
CA LEU A 456 -23.36 14.43 0.89
C LEU A 456 -22.79 14.47 2.32
N PRO A 457 -23.25 13.62 3.27
CA PRO A 457 -22.65 13.57 4.59
C PRO A 457 -21.21 13.06 4.56
N GLN A 458 -20.84 12.11 3.68
CA GLN A 458 -19.45 11.66 3.54
C GLN A 458 -18.49 12.83 3.22
N ALA A 459 -18.88 13.71 2.29
CA ALA A 459 -18.10 14.89 1.94
C ALA A 459 -17.96 15.84 3.14
N LEU A 460 -19.03 16.06 3.93
CA LEU A 460 -18.94 16.88 5.15
C LEU A 460 -18.03 16.28 6.22
N LEU A 461 -18.03 14.96 6.40
CA LEU A 461 -17.15 14.28 7.35
C LEU A 461 -15.68 14.47 6.97
N LEU A 462 -15.35 14.23 5.70
CA LEU A 462 -14.01 14.44 5.17
C LEU A 462 -13.56 15.90 5.35
N SER A 463 -14.38 16.86 4.94
CA SER A 463 -14.10 18.29 5.07
C SER A 463 -13.94 18.72 6.53
N GLY A 464 -14.82 18.24 7.41
CA GLY A 464 -14.80 18.56 8.83
C GLY A 464 -13.52 18.08 9.52
N GLN A 465 -13.02 16.88 9.19
CA GLN A 465 -11.73 16.41 9.69
C GLN A 465 -10.56 17.27 9.18
N ARG A 466 -10.53 17.57 7.89
CA ARG A 466 -9.41 18.29 7.26
C ARG A 466 -9.29 19.74 7.74
N PHE A 467 -10.42 20.42 7.92
CA PHE A 467 -10.46 21.83 8.34
C PHE A 467 -10.68 22.03 9.84
N SER A 468 -10.72 20.93 10.62
CA SER A 468 -11.06 20.95 12.05
C SER A 468 -12.37 21.71 12.32
N ASP A 469 -13.38 21.52 11.46
CA ASP A 469 -14.67 22.20 11.49
C ASP A 469 -15.72 21.29 12.15
N SER A 470 -16.03 21.54 13.41
CA SER A 470 -16.96 20.73 14.20
C SER A 470 -18.39 20.78 13.66
N GLU A 471 -18.81 21.89 13.05
CA GLU A 471 -20.16 22.01 12.50
C GLU A 471 -20.35 21.11 11.29
N MET A 472 -19.34 21.03 10.41
CA MET A 472 -19.35 20.09 9.28
C MET A 472 -19.41 18.64 9.76
N LEU A 473 -18.60 18.28 10.77
CA LEU A 473 -18.60 16.94 11.36
C LEU A 473 -19.97 16.58 11.96
N GLU A 474 -20.51 17.43 12.82
CA GLU A 474 -21.80 17.20 13.48
C GLU A 474 -22.95 17.13 12.47
N THR A 475 -22.95 18.00 11.46
CA THR A 475 -23.96 17.98 10.39
C THR A 475 -23.86 16.72 9.56
N GLY A 476 -22.66 16.31 9.17
CA GLY A 476 -22.42 15.06 8.44
C GLY A 476 -22.89 13.83 9.22
N LEU A 477 -22.53 13.72 10.50
CA LEU A 477 -22.95 12.61 11.36
C LEU A 477 -24.47 12.60 11.58
N ARG A 478 -25.09 13.77 11.83
CA ARG A 478 -26.53 13.89 12.02
C ARG A 478 -27.30 13.47 10.77
N ALA A 479 -26.89 13.97 9.60
CA ALA A 479 -27.51 13.65 8.32
C ALA A 479 -27.34 12.16 7.98
N LEU A 480 -26.15 11.58 8.19
CA LEU A 480 -25.91 10.16 7.93
C LEU A 480 -26.67 9.24 8.89
N SER A 481 -26.74 9.59 10.18
CA SER A 481 -27.49 8.82 11.18
C SER A 481 -28.98 8.80 10.84
N TRP A 482 -29.52 9.96 10.44
CA TRP A 482 -30.90 10.05 9.97
C TRP A 482 -31.12 9.24 8.68
N LEU A 483 -30.24 9.37 7.69
CA LEU A 483 -30.29 8.61 6.43
C LEU A 483 -30.27 7.09 6.69
N SER A 484 -29.38 6.62 7.57
CA SER A 484 -29.29 5.22 7.95
C SER A 484 -30.59 4.70 8.58
N LYS A 485 -31.26 5.51 9.40
CA LYS A 485 -32.55 5.14 10.02
C LYS A 485 -33.66 5.04 8.98
N ILE A 486 -33.76 6.00 8.06
CA ILE A 486 -34.81 5.98 7.03
C ILE A 486 -34.56 4.91 5.95
N GLN A 487 -33.31 4.48 5.75
CA GLN A 487 -32.92 3.39 4.86
C GLN A 487 -32.73 2.05 5.57
N THR A 488 -33.28 1.91 6.77
CA THR A 488 -33.45 0.60 7.41
C THR A 488 -34.92 0.23 7.33
N ASP A 489 -35.21 -1.06 7.15
CA ASP A 489 -36.58 -1.55 7.13
C ASP A 489 -37.30 -1.32 8.48
N LYS A 490 -38.63 -1.51 8.50
CA LYS A 490 -39.45 -1.21 9.68
C LYS A 490 -39.11 -2.08 10.90
N ALA A 491 -38.60 -3.29 10.70
CA ALA A 491 -38.21 -4.19 11.78
C ALA A 491 -36.80 -3.88 12.32
N GLY A 492 -35.99 -3.11 11.59
CA GLY A 492 -34.60 -2.83 11.98
C GLY A 492 -33.59 -3.90 11.53
N ASP A 493 -34.02 -4.83 10.69
CA ASP A 493 -33.30 -6.03 10.31
C ASP A 493 -32.29 -5.76 9.18
N HIS A 494 -32.72 -5.12 8.09
CA HIS A 494 -31.93 -4.99 6.86
C HIS A 494 -31.98 -3.59 6.24
N PHE A 495 -31.04 -3.34 5.33
CA PHE A 495 -30.97 -2.10 4.57
C PHE A 495 -32.04 -2.10 3.47
N ALA A 496 -32.79 -1.01 3.37
CA ALA A 496 -33.83 -0.79 2.39
C ALA A 496 -33.64 0.61 1.78
N ALA A 497 -32.92 0.65 0.65
CA ALA A 497 -32.65 1.89 -0.07
C ALA A 497 -33.94 2.60 -0.47
N ILE A 498 -33.82 3.89 -0.77
CA ILE A 498 -34.93 4.67 -1.31
C ILE A 498 -35.10 4.29 -2.78
N GLY A 499 -36.30 3.86 -3.14
CA GLY A 499 -36.65 3.50 -4.49
C GLY A 499 -36.56 4.65 -5.49
N ASN A 500 -36.08 4.39 -6.71
CA ASN A 500 -35.99 5.41 -7.74
C ASN A 500 -37.34 5.72 -8.42
N ASP A 501 -38.31 4.81 -8.35
CA ASP A 501 -39.70 5.05 -8.77
C ASP A 501 -40.47 5.80 -7.68
N GLY A 502 -40.28 7.13 -7.68
CA GLY A 502 -41.01 8.07 -6.83
C GLY A 502 -40.16 8.77 -5.78
N TRP A 503 -38.94 8.28 -5.51
CA TRP A 503 -37.98 8.87 -4.56
C TRP A 503 -38.57 9.09 -3.15
N TYR A 504 -37.89 9.86 -2.30
CA TYR A 504 -38.46 10.31 -1.03
C TYR A 504 -38.44 11.83 -0.90
N LYS A 505 -39.60 12.45 -1.17
CA LYS A 505 -39.81 13.89 -1.00
C LYS A 505 -40.15 14.24 0.44
N LYS A 506 -39.73 15.41 0.91
CA LYS A 506 -40.12 15.96 2.21
C LYS A 506 -41.64 15.96 2.36
N SER A 507 -42.13 15.43 3.49
CA SER A 507 -43.57 15.23 3.77
C SER A 507 -44.31 14.28 2.82
N GLY A 508 -43.60 13.57 1.94
CA GLY A 508 -44.13 12.56 1.02
C GLY A 508 -44.03 11.13 1.56
N LYS A 509 -44.33 10.16 0.69
CA LYS A 509 -44.09 8.74 0.98
C LYS A 509 -42.74 8.33 0.40
N LYS A 510 -41.97 7.55 1.17
CA LYS A 510 -40.74 6.92 0.70
C LYS A 510 -41.08 5.83 -0.32
N ALA A 511 -40.54 5.94 -1.54
CA ALA A 511 -40.60 4.86 -2.52
C ALA A 511 -39.87 3.62 -2.00
N GLN A 512 -40.50 2.46 -2.14
CA GLN A 512 -40.00 1.20 -1.58
C GLN A 512 -39.14 0.40 -2.57
N PHE A 513 -39.49 0.38 -3.85
CA PHE A 513 -38.87 -0.48 -4.85
C PHE A 513 -38.16 0.32 -5.94
N ASP A 514 -37.45 -0.41 -6.80
CA ASP A 514 -36.45 0.13 -7.72
C ASP A 514 -35.26 0.69 -6.92
N GLN A 515 -34.86 -0.08 -5.91
CA GLN A 515 -33.70 0.17 -5.08
C GLN A 515 -32.42 -0.08 -5.89
N GLN A 516 -31.51 0.89 -5.87
CA GLN A 516 -30.31 0.86 -6.72
C GLN A 516 -29.04 0.48 -5.93
N PRO A 517 -28.15 -0.33 -6.53
CA PRO A 517 -26.85 -0.67 -5.96
C PRO A 517 -26.00 0.52 -5.52
N VAL A 518 -26.02 1.60 -6.30
CA VAL A 518 -25.19 2.80 -6.02
C VAL A 518 -25.47 3.38 -4.63
N GLU A 519 -26.69 3.29 -4.15
CA GLU A 519 -27.08 3.77 -2.82
C GLU A 519 -26.43 2.94 -1.70
N ALA A 520 -26.44 1.61 -1.85
CA ALA A 520 -25.79 0.70 -0.89
C ALA A 520 -24.26 0.94 -0.86
N ALA A 521 -23.64 1.16 -2.03
CA ALA A 521 -22.21 1.49 -2.10
C ALA A 521 -21.87 2.82 -1.42
N ALA A 522 -22.71 3.84 -1.61
CA ALA A 522 -22.57 5.14 -0.94
C ALA A 522 -22.64 5.01 0.58
N MET A 523 -23.61 4.26 1.08
CA MET A 523 -23.78 4.03 2.52
C MET A 523 -22.61 3.27 3.13
N VAL A 524 -22.09 2.23 2.44
CA VAL A 524 -20.90 1.49 2.89
C VAL A 524 -19.71 2.43 3.09
N ASP A 525 -19.38 3.24 2.08
CA ASP A 525 -18.25 4.18 2.15
C ASP A 525 -18.47 5.25 3.24
N ALA A 526 -19.66 5.85 3.31
CA ALA A 526 -19.96 6.91 4.29
C ALA A 526 -19.96 6.40 5.73
N CYS A 527 -20.48 5.19 5.98
CA CYS A 527 -20.44 4.56 7.31
C CYS A 527 -19.00 4.20 7.71
N ILE A 528 -18.16 3.72 6.78
CA ILE A 528 -16.74 3.49 7.07
C ILE A 528 -16.05 4.82 7.45
N GLU A 529 -16.32 5.91 6.72
CA GLU A 529 -15.78 7.23 7.03
C GLU A 529 -16.24 7.73 8.42
N ALA A 530 -17.52 7.56 8.74
CA ALA A 530 -18.07 7.91 10.04
C ALA A 530 -17.42 7.08 11.16
N PHE A 531 -17.22 5.78 10.95
CA PHE A 531 -16.47 4.94 11.90
C PHE A 531 -15.02 5.43 12.08
N CYS A 532 -14.31 5.74 11.00
CA CYS A 532 -12.95 6.28 11.06
C CYS A 532 -12.89 7.60 11.84
N THR A 533 -13.98 8.39 11.80
CA THR A 533 -14.12 9.65 12.52
C THR A 533 -14.44 9.45 14.02
N THR A 534 -15.45 8.64 14.35
CA THR A 534 -16.04 8.59 15.69
C THR A 534 -15.63 7.38 16.51
N ARG A 535 -15.13 6.33 15.85
CA ARG A 535 -14.94 4.97 16.42
C ARG A 535 -16.21 4.34 16.97
N ASP A 536 -17.38 4.85 16.59
CA ASP A 536 -18.66 4.28 16.98
C ASP A 536 -18.97 3.02 16.15
N GLU A 537 -18.97 1.90 16.84
CA GLU A 537 -19.22 0.56 16.30
C GLU A 537 -20.60 0.41 15.63
N GLU A 538 -21.57 1.29 15.92
CA GLU A 538 -22.85 1.31 15.20
C GLU A 538 -22.65 1.54 13.69
N TRP A 539 -21.69 2.38 13.31
CA TRP A 539 -21.39 2.65 11.90
C TRP A 539 -20.94 1.41 11.15
N LEU A 540 -20.14 0.54 11.78
CA LEU A 540 -19.72 -0.72 11.15
C LEU A 540 -20.88 -1.70 11.03
N THR A 541 -21.78 -1.73 12.01
CA THR A 541 -23.02 -2.50 11.91
C THR A 541 -23.82 -2.04 10.68
N ASN A 542 -23.94 -0.72 10.47
CA ASN A 542 -24.59 -0.16 9.29
C ASN A 542 -23.83 -0.46 7.99
N THR A 543 -22.48 -0.42 7.99
CA THR A 543 -21.65 -0.84 6.85
C THR A 543 -22.00 -2.26 6.40
N TYR A 544 -22.00 -3.23 7.33
CA TYR A 544 -22.31 -4.63 6.99
C TYR A 544 -23.77 -4.81 6.60
N ARG A 545 -24.71 -4.10 7.24
CA ARG A 545 -26.14 -4.15 6.84
C ARG A 545 -26.34 -3.69 5.41
N CYS A 546 -25.69 -2.59 4.99
CA CYS A 546 -25.76 -2.08 3.62
C CYS A 546 -25.04 -3.00 2.64
N PHE A 547 -23.88 -3.55 3.03
CA PHE A 547 -23.15 -4.51 2.22
C PHE A 547 -23.94 -5.81 1.98
N ASN A 548 -24.65 -6.31 3.00
CA ASN A 548 -25.42 -7.55 2.89
C ASN A 548 -26.68 -7.43 2.03
N TRP A 549 -27.12 -6.22 1.71
CA TRP A 549 -28.19 -5.98 0.73
C TRP A 549 -27.87 -6.63 -0.62
N TYR A 550 -26.61 -6.55 -1.06
CA TYR A 550 -26.13 -7.23 -2.28
C TYR A 550 -26.21 -8.75 -2.21
N LEU A 551 -26.10 -9.30 -1.00
CA LEU A 551 -26.07 -10.75 -0.74
C LEU A 551 -27.46 -11.34 -0.43
N GLY A 552 -28.51 -10.50 -0.45
CA GLY A 552 -29.88 -10.94 -0.22
C GLY A 552 -30.43 -10.62 1.16
N GLU A 553 -29.74 -9.86 2.01
CA GLU A 553 -30.36 -9.23 3.18
C GLU A 553 -31.07 -7.94 2.75
N ASN A 554 -32.16 -8.11 2.00
CA ASN A 554 -32.99 -7.04 1.45
C ASN A 554 -34.48 -7.42 1.48
N ASP A 555 -35.34 -6.51 1.01
CA ASP A 555 -36.81 -6.64 1.10
C ASP A 555 -37.38 -7.90 0.46
N LEU A 556 -36.71 -8.48 -0.55
CA LEU A 556 -37.17 -9.68 -1.25
C LEU A 556 -36.36 -10.93 -0.92
N ARG A 557 -35.33 -10.82 -0.07
CA ARG A 557 -34.44 -11.92 0.33
C ARG A 557 -33.74 -12.59 -0.85
N VAL A 558 -33.38 -11.81 -1.88
CA VAL A 558 -32.73 -12.30 -3.11
C VAL A 558 -31.42 -11.58 -3.37
N PRO A 559 -30.34 -12.29 -3.75
CA PRO A 559 -29.05 -11.65 -4.00
C PRO A 559 -29.07 -10.82 -5.29
N LEU A 560 -28.44 -9.65 -5.26
CA LEU A 560 -28.14 -8.87 -6.45
C LEU A 560 -26.76 -9.21 -7.03
N TYR A 561 -25.81 -9.58 -6.17
CA TYR A 561 -24.52 -10.09 -6.63
C TYR A 561 -24.68 -11.49 -7.26
N ASP A 562 -24.14 -11.67 -8.46
CA ASP A 562 -24.09 -12.95 -9.16
C ASP A 562 -22.69 -13.57 -9.05
N HIS A 563 -22.57 -14.57 -8.18
CA HIS A 563 -21.32 -15.32 -7.96
C HIS A 563 -20.78 -16.02 -9.21
N SER A 564 -21.65 -16.32 -10.19
CA SER A 564 -21.26 -17.03 -11.41
C SER A 564 -20.59 -16.09 -12.42
N THR A 565 -21.06 -14.86 -12.53
CA THR A 565 -20.55 -13.88 -13.51
C THR A 565 -19.56 -12.90 -12.92
N GLY A 566 -19.61 -12.65 -11.61
CA GLY A 566 -18.91 -11.56 -10.95
C GLY A 566 -19.61 -10.19 -11.10
N GLY A 567 -20.80 -10.14 -11.71
CA GLY A 567 -21.59 -8.92 -11.92
C GLY A 567 -22.62 -8.68 -10.82
N CYS A 568 -23.27 -7.51 -10.87
CA CYS A 568 -24.35 -7.15 -9.95
C CYS A 568 -25.57 -6.75 -10.76
N ARG A 569 -26.75 -7.19 -10.32
CA ARG A 569 -28.04 -6.85 -10.91
C ARG A 569 -28.40 -5.38 -10.71
N ASP A 570 -29.08 -4.79 -11.69
CA ASP A 570 -29.29 -3.34 -11.80
C ASP A 570 -30.18 -2.75 -10.69
N GLY A 571 -31.03 -3.54 -10.08
CA GLY A 571 -31.87 -3.07 -8.98
C GLY A 571 -32.81 -4.12 -8.42
N LEU A 572 -33.44 -3.76 -7.30
CA LEU A 572 -34.48 -4.54 -6.65
C LEU A 572 -35.85 -3.90 -6.91
N GLU A 573 -36.60 -4.48 -7.83
CA GLU A 573 -37.93 -4.05 -8.26
C GLU A 573 -39.01 -4.77 -7.44
N ALA A 574 -40.27 -4.32 -7.51
CA ALA A 574 -41.37 -4.96 -6.76
C ALA A 574 -41.61 -6.42 -7.18
N GLY A 575 -41.34 -6.74 -8.45
CA GLY A 575 -41.53 -8.07 -9.04
C GLY A 575 -40.33 -9.02 -8.88
N GLY A 576 -39.20 -8.54 -8.38
CA GLY A 576 -37.95 -9.30 -8.33
C GLY A 576 -36.74 -8.43 -8.63
N VAL A 577 -35.61 -9.07 -8.93
CA VAL A 577 -34.40 -8.37 -9.34
C VAL A 577 -34.46 -8.02 -10.83
N ASN A 578 -33.94 -6.85 -11.18
CA ASN A 578 -33.65 -6.54 -12.57
C ASN A 578 -32.48 -7.42 -13.03
N GLU A 579 -32.71 -8.33 -13.97
CA GLU A 579 -31.69 -9.32 -14.35
C GLU A 579 -30.51 -8.74 -15.15
N ASN A 580 -30.60 -7.49 -15.62
CA ASN A 580 -29.47 -6.82 -16.26
C ASN A 580 -28.35 -6.57 -15.24
N GLN A 581 -27.10 -6.66 -15.71
CA GLN A 581 -25.90 -6.40 -14.93
C GLN A 581 -25.11 -5.27 -15.59
N GLY A 582 -25.58 -4.03 -15.49
CA GLY A 582 -24.97 -2.86 -16.08
C GLY A 582 -23.65 -2.45 -15.40
N ALA A 583 -23.02 -1.39 -15.92
CA ALA A 583 -21.78 -0.87 -15.37
C ALA A 583 -21.98 -0.26 -13.98
N GLU A 584 -22.97 0.62 -13.79
CA GLU A 584 -23.22 1.28 -12.50
C GLU A 584 -23.38 0.26 -11.36
N SER A 585 -24.21 -0.75 -11.55
CA SER A 585 -24.54 -1.77 -10.56
C SER A 585 -23.33 -2.65 -10.22
N SER A 586 -22.65 -3.16 -11.25
CA SER A 586 -21.47 -4.01 -11.11
C SER A 586 -20.31 -3.25 -10.45
N LEU A 587 -20.07 -2.00 -10.85
CA LEU A 587 -19.03 -1.15 -10.25
C LEU A 587 -19.38 -0.77 -8.80
N SER A 588 -20.64 -0.46 -8.51
CA SER A 588 -21.08 -0.15 -7.13
C SER A 588 -20.84 -1.33 -6.19
N TRP A 589 -21.17 -2.55 -6.64
CA TRP A 589 -20.86 -3.77 -5.90
C TRP A 589 -19.37 -3.91 -5.63
N ILE A 590 -18.52 -3.80 -6.67
CA ILE A 590 -17.08 -3.98 -6.53
C ILE A 590 -16.50 -2.89 -5.61
N MET A 591 -16.94 -1.63 -5.73
CA MET A 591 -16.52 -0.54 -4.85
C MET A 591 -16.85 -0.84 -3.39
N ALA A 592 -18.07 -1.30 -3.09
CA ALA A 592 -18.48 -1.69 -1.74
C ALA A 592 -17.64 -2.86 -1.20
N LEU A 593 -17.41 -3.88 -2.02
CA LEU A 593 -16.57 -5.03 -1.65
C LEU A 593 -15.13 -4.61 -1.33
N LEU A 594 -14.52 -3.79 -2.19
CA LEU A 594 -13.18 -3.25 -1.99
C LEU A 594 -13.08 -2.39 -0.73
N ALA A 595 -14.11 -1.59 -0.42
CA ALA A 595 -14.16 -0.79 0.79
C ALA A 595 -14.14 -1.66 2.06
N VAL A 596 -14.96 -2.72 2.10
CA VAL A 596 -15.02 -3.64 3.25
C VAL A 596 -13.72 -4.46 3.38
N TYR A 597 -13.12 -4.91 2.27
CA TYR A 597 -11.81 -5.58 2.30
C TYR A 597 -10.71 -4.67 2.86
N ASN A 598 -10.62 -3.43 2.36
CA ASN A 598 -9.62 -2.47 2.84
C ASN A 598 -9.80 -2.17 4.32
N TYR A 599 -11.04 -1.97 4.78
CA TYR A 599 -11.34 -1.79 6.19
C TYR A 599 -10.90 -2.98 7.05
N ARG A 600 -11.23 -4.23 6.66
CA ARG A 600 -10.78 -5.43 7.40
C ARG A 600 -9.26 -5.56 7.43
N GLY A 601 -8.58 -5.18 6.34
CA GLY A 601 -7.12 -5.12 6.27
C GLY A 601 -6.54 -4.12 7.28
N LEU A 602 -7.15 -2.93 7.41
CA LEU A 602 -6.75 -1.91 8.38
C LEU A 602 -7.01 -2.33 9.83
N CYS A 603 -8.14 -2.98 10.13
CA CYS A 603 -8.40 -3.50 11.48
C CYS A 603 -7.51 -4.67 11.90
N GLY A 604 -7.01 -5.45 10.94
CA GLY A 604 -5.97 -6.44 11.20
C GLY A 604 -4.68 -5.81 11.73
N ILE A 605 -4.42 -4.54 11.39
CA ILE A 605 -3.27 -3.75 11.86
C ILE A 605 -3.62 -3.01 13.16
N MET A 606 -4.82 -2.43 13.28
CA MET A 606 -5.24 -1.64 14.45
C MET A 606 -5.57 -2.47 15.72
N LEU A 607 -6.08 -3.71 15.58
CA LEU A 607 -6.36 -4.58 16.73
C LEU A 607 -5.08 -5.05 17.46
N GLU A 608 -3.90 -4.83 16.89
CA GLU A 608 -2.62 -5.00 17.58
C GLU A 608 -2.28 -3.81 18.50
N GLU A 609 -2.90 -2.63 18.31
CA GLU A 609 -2.56 -1.38 19.01
C GLU A 609 -3.49 -1.05 20.21
N GLU A 610 -4.72 -1.58 20.29
CA GLU A 610 -5.77 -1.11 21.24
C GLU A 610 -5.98 -1.92 22.54
N GLN A 611 -5.07 -2.82 22.97
CA GLN A 611 -5.27 -3.48 24.28
C GLN A 611 -4.92 -2.55 25.47
N PRO A 612 -5.88 -2.25 26.39
CA PRO A 612 -5.69 -1.26 27.45
C PRO A 612 -4.77 -1.77 28.59
N GLN A 613 -3.97 -0.85 29.14
CA GLN A 613 -3.22 -1.06 30.39
C GLN A 613 -4.19 -1.10 31.58
N PRO A 614 -4.04 -2.04 32.53
CA PRO A 614 -4.87 -2.05 33.74
C PRO A 614 -4.41 -0.96 34.73
N GLU A 615 -5.37 -0.14 35.16
CA GLU A 615 -5.25 0.85 36.24
C GLU A 615 -4.86 0.18 37.57
N VAL A 616 -3.88 0.75 38.25
CA VAL A 616 -3.46 0.34 39.59
C VAL A 616 -4.28 1.15 40.60
N HIS A 617 -5.20 0.48 41.31
CA HIS A 617 -5.80 1.02 42.53
C HIS A 617 -4.73 1.09 43.64
N GLU A 618 -4.61 2.26 44.26
CA GLU A 618 -3.87 2.47 45.51
C GLU A 618 -4.52 1.67 46.65
N ALA A 619 -3.75 0.77 47.27
CA ALA A 619 -3.81 0.38 48.69
C ALA A 619 -2.53 -0.37 49.09
#